data_AF-A0A0M3J7M0-F1
#
_entry.id   AF-A0A0M3J7M0-F1
#
_cell.length_a   1.000
_cell.length_b   1.000
_cell.length_c   1.000
_cell.angle_alpha   90.00
_cell.angle_beta   90.00
_cell.angle_gamma   90.00
#
_symmetry.space_group_name_H-M   'P 1'
#
loop_
_entity.id
_entity.type
_entity.pdbx_description
1 polymer ?
#
loop_
_entity_poly.entity_id
_entity_poly.type
_entity_poly.pdbx_seq_one_letter_code
_entity_poly.pdbx_strand_id
1 'polypeptide(L)'
;MNISLICISILTVHFTALIPHRFAHTDVKFPSFDDVRHNVTLDVRKAARESEDHRRAIPSAIYYGVGGTMALITAKESIQRIVAFKAMAADQVALASIEVKMEEIPEGQVNVNT
;
A
#
# COMPACT_ATOMS: atom_id res chain seq x y z
N MET A 1 59.93 -2.01 -57.34
CA MET A 1 59.42 -0.68 -56.97
C MET A 1 57.91 -0.79 -56.82
N ASN A 2 57.23 -0.62 -55.69
CA ASN A 2 57.57 0.09 -54.45
C ASN A 2 56.77 -0.52 -53.27
N ILE A 3 57.38 -1.47 -52.56
CA ILE A 3 56.87 -2.02 -51.28
C ILE A 3 57.06 -1.01 -50.13
N SER A 4 57.77 0.09 -50.38
CA SER A 4 58.05 1.16 -49.40
C SER A 4 56.85 2.06 -49.05
N LEU A 5 55.81 2.12 -49.88
CA LEU A 5 54.68 3.06 -49.69
C LEU A 5 53.54 2.52 -48.82
N ILE A 6 53.45 1.19 -48.64
CA ILE A 6 52.42 0.57 -47.78
C ILE A 6 52.83 0.64 -46.30
N CYS A 7 54.13 0.77 -46.00
CA CYS A 7 54.63 0.81 -44.62
C CYS A 7 54.36 2.15 -43.91
N ILE A 8 54.12 3.23 -44.65
CA ILE A 8 53.92 4.58 -44.07
C ILE A 8 52.45 4.81 -43.65
N SER A 9 51.47 4.13 -44.26
CA SER A 9 50.05 4.33 -43.94
C SER A 9 49.58 3.63 -42.66
N ILE A 10 50.33 2.64 -42.16
CA ILE A 10 49.99 1.89 -40.93
C ILE A 10 50.48 2.62 -39.66
N LEU A 11 51.35 3.63 -39.81
CA LEU A 11 51.92 4.37 -38.69
C LEU A 11 51.28 5.76 -38.47
N THR A 12 49.99 5.93 -38.79
CA THR A 12 49.27 7.09 -38.24
C THR A 12 48.72 6.68 -36.89
N VAL A 13 49.60 6.75 -35.88
CA VAL A 13 49.24 6.65 -34.47
C VAL A 13 48.09 7.63 -34.27
N HIS A 14 46.90 7.10 -34.01
CA HIS A 14 45.80 7.88 -33.46
C HIS A 14 46.28 8.35 -32.09
N PHE A 15 46.93 9.50 -32.06
CA PHE A 15 47.26 10.23 -30.87
C PHE A 15 45.92 10.63 -30.26
N THR A 16 45.39 9.78 -29.39
CA THR A 16 44.32 10.16 -28.47
C THR A 16 44.90 11.30 -27.64
N ALA A 17 44.57 12.52 -28.04
CA ALA A 17 44.83 13.69 -27.22
C ALA A 17 44.25 13.38 -25.83
N LEU A 18 45.13 13.27 -24.84
CA LEU A 18 44.76 13.23 -23.43
C LEU A 18 44.12 14.57 -23.12
N ILE A 19 42.79 14.67 -23.33
CA ILE A 19 42.01 15.82 -22.89
C ILE A 19 41.94 15.71 -21.37
N PRO A 20 42.53 16.63 -20.60
CA PRO A 20 42.38 16.63 -19.15
C PRO A 20 40.91 16.90 -18.82
N HIS A 21 40.17 15.85 -18.46
CA HIS A 21 38.80 16.01 -18.01
C HIS A 21 38.83 16.56 -16.59
N ARG A 22 38.26 17.76 -16.39
CA ARG A 22 38.04 18.27 -15.04
C ARG A 22 36.84 17.50 -14.47
N PHE A 23 37.09 16.70 -13.44
CA PHE A 23 36.03 16.09 -12.64
C PHE A 23 35.69 17.02 -11.48
N ALA A 24 35.31 18.26 -11.79
CA ALA A 24 34.86 19.19 -10.77
C ALA A 24 33.39 18.91 -10.44
N HIS A 25 33.01 19.01 -9.16
CA HIS A 25 31.62 18.85 -8.72
C HIS A 25 30.67 19.85 -9.41
N THR A 26 31.19 20.95 -9.95
CA THR A 26 30.42 21.95 -10.72
C THR A 26 29.96 21.46 -12.09
N ASP A 27 30.60 20.44 -12.65
CA ASP A 27 30.32 19.95 -14.00
C ASP A 27 29.27 18.84 -14.00
N VAL A 28 28.82 18.42 -12.81
CA VAL A 28 27.75 17.43 -12.63
C VAL A 28 26.40 18.10 -12.89
N LYS A 29 25.72 17.66 -13.95
CA LYS A 29 24.32 18.02 -14.23
C LYS A 29 23.41 16.87 -13.85
N PHE A 30 22.32 17.17 -13.16
CA PHE A 30 21.30 16.17 -12.87
C PHE A 30 20.57 15.75 -14.15
N PRO A 31 20.28 14.46 -14.34
CA PRO A 31 19.44 14.01 -15.43
C PRO A 31 18.01 14.55 -15.28
N SER A 32 17.27 14.65 -16.38
CA SER A 32 15.83 14.95 -16.33
C SER A 32 15.09 13.76 -15.71
N PHE A 33 14.11 14.08 -14.87
CA PHE A 33 13.20 13.12 -14.23
C PHE A 33 11.74 13.38 -14.62
N ASP A 34 11.51 14.01 -15.77
CA ASP A 34 10.17 14.43 -16.16
C ASP A 34 9.23 13.23 -16.40
N ASP A 35 9.78 12.05 -16.73
CA ASP A 35 8.99 10.82 -16.90
C ASP A 35 8.44 10.25 -15.57
N VAL A 36 9.14 10.49 -14.46
CA VAL A 36 8.76 9.94 -13.13
C VAL A 36 8.11 10.98 -12.23
N ARG A 37 8.25 12.26 -12.55
CA ARG A 37 7.66 13.35 -11.80
C ARG A 37 6.15 13.35 -11.96
N HIS A 38 5.47 13.74 -10.89
CA HIS A 38 4.03 13.88 -10.95
C HIS A 38 3.65 15.06 -11.85
N ASN A 39 2.58 14.93 -12.64
CA ASN A 39 2.15 15.96 -13.61
C ASN A 39 2.04 17.37 -13.00
N VAL A 40 1.60 17.47 -11.75
CA VAL A 40 1.49 18.73 -10.99
C VAL A 40 2.82 19.40 -10.64
N THR A 41 3.96 18.72 -10.78
CA THR A 41 5.29 19.26 -10.53
C THR A 41 6.18 19.30 -11.77
N LEU A 42 5.68 18.98 -12.96
CA LEU A 42 6.49 18.99 -14.19
C LEU A 42 6.94 20.40 -14.60
N ASP A 43 6.07 21.40 -14.39
CA ASP A 43 6.39 22.78 -14.73
C ASP A 43 7.48 23.35 -13.80
N VAL A 44 8.61 23.73 -14.40
CA VAL A 44 9.78 24.32 -13.72
C VAL A 44 9.55 25.78 -13.32
N ARG A 45 8.60 26.47 -13.96
CA ARG A 45 8.29 27.88 -13.68
C ARG A 45 7.30 28.06 -12.53
N LYS A 46 6.58 27.01 -12.18
CA LYS A 46 5.66 27.00 -11.04
C LYS A 46 6.35 26.50 -9.77
N ALA A 47 6.04 27.14 -8.65
CA ALA A 47 6.57 26.72 -7.36
C ALA A 47 5.93 25.40 -6.90
N ALA A 48 6.74 24.37 -6.63
CA ALA A 48 6.27 23.05 -6.22
C ALA A 48 5.58 23.02 -4.84
N ARG A 49 5.74 24.06 -4.01
CA ARG A 49 5.08 24.19 -2.70
C ARG A 49 3.56 24.30 -2.81
N GLU A 50 3.06 24.87 -3.90
CA GLU A 50 1.62 25.10 -4.07
C GLU A 50 0.84 23.78 -4.23
N SER A 51 1.48 22.72 -4.73
CA SER A 51 0.89 21.39 -4.91
C SER A 51 1.31 20.38 -3.83
N GLU A 52 2.06 20.82 -2.83
CA GLU A 52 2.64 19.96 -1.77
C GLU A 52 1.55 19.30 -0.91
N ASP A 53 0.58 20.08 -0.45
CA ASP A 53 -0.48 19.59 0.43
C ASP A 53 -1.32 18.50 -0.24
N HIS A 54 -1.69 18.72 -1.51
CA HIS A 54 -2.46 17.75 -2.28
C HIS A 54 -1.70 16.43 -2.47
N ARG A 55 -0.40 16.52 -2.77
CA ARG A 55 0.47 15.35 -2.96
C ARG A 55 0.67 14.53 -1.68
N ARG A 56 0.58 15.16 -0.51
CA ARG A 56 0.67 14.47 0.79
C ARG A 56 -0.69 13.93 1.23
N ALA A 57 -1.75 14.68 0.98
CA ALA A 57 -3.09 14.33 1.41
C ALA A 57 -3.59 13.04 0.74
N ILE A 58 -3.45 12.91 -0.59
CA ILE A 58 -3.97 11.74 -1.33
C ILE A 58 -3.44 10.40 -0.80
N PRO A 59 -2.13 10.13 -0.75
CA PRO A 59 -1.62 8.84 -0.29
C PRO A 59 -1.98 8.57 1.16
N SER A 60 -1.98 9.59 2.03
CA SER A 60 -2.39 9.45 3.42
C SER A 60 -3.87 9.10 3.57
N ALA A 61 -4.75 9.73 2.78
CA ALA A 61 -6.18 9.48 2.78
C ALA A 61 -6.51 8.08 2.24
N ILE A 62 -5.80 7.61 1.22
CA ILE A 62 -6.00 6.26 0.67
C ILE A 62 -5.53 5.21 1.70
N TYR A 63 -4.32 5.37 2.24
CA TYR A 63 -3.74 4.36 3.12
C TYR A 63 -4.44 4.31 4.48
N TYR A 64 -4.53 5.45 5.17
CA TYR A 64 -5.11 5.50 6.51
C TYR A 64 -6.62 5.69 6.50
N GLY A 65 -7.15 6.48 5.57
CA GLY A 65 -8.59 6.70 5.46
C GLY A 65 -9.29 5.45 4.94
N VAL A 66 -9.20 5.18 3.64
CA VAL A 66 -9.97 4.08 3.03
C VAL A 66 -9.41 2.71 3.43
N GLY A 67 -8.09 2.50 3.27
CA GLY A 67 -7.44 1.22 3.58
C GLY A 67 -7.57 0.85 5.06
N GLY A 68 -7.23 1.78 5.95
CA GLY A 68 -7.31 1.60 7.39
C GLY A 68 -8.73 1.33 7.90
N THR A 69 -9.73 2.12 7.47
CA THR A 69 -11.11 1.93 7.95
C THR A 69 -11.72 0.61 7.47
N MET A 70 -11.48 0.21 6.23
CA MET A 70 -11.96 -1.07 5.70
C MET A 70 -11.34 -2.26 6.45
N ALA A 71 -10.04 -2.19 6.75
CA ALA A 71 -9.36 -3.21 7.55
C ALA A 71 -9.95 -3.30 8.97
N LEU A 72 -10.25 -2.16 9.60
CA LEU A 72 -10.84 -2.15 10.94
C LEU A 72 -12.27 -2.69 10.99
N ILE A 73 -13.11 -2.32 10.01
CA ILE A 73 -14.50 -2.83 9.93
C ILE A 73 -14.51 -4.34 9.73
N THR A 74 -13.68 -4.83 8.80
CA THR A 74 -13.60 -6.27 8.51
C THR A 74 -13.02 -7.05 9.69
N ALA A 75 -12.00 -6.53 10.37
CA ALA A 75 -11.46 -7.11 11.59
C ALA A 75 -12.50 -7.15 12.73
N LYS A 76 -13.25 -6.06 12.96
CA LYS A 76 -14.29 -6.00 13.99
C LYS A 76 -15.35 -7.08 13.78
N GLU A 77 -15.94 -7.16 12.59
CA GLU A 77 -17.04 -8.08 12.32
C GLU A 77 -16.57 -9.55 12.35
N SER A 78 -15.38 -9.83 11.82
CA SER A 78 -14.81 -11.20 11.85
C SER A 78 -14.52 -11.67 13.28
N ILE A 79 -13.89 -10.84 14.11
CA ILE A 79 -13.61 -11.17 15.52
C ILE A 79 -14.91 -11.30 16.30
N GLN A 80 -15.87 -10.38 16.10
CA GLN A 80 -17.17 -10.44 16.78
C GLN A 80 -17.93 -11.73 16.45
N ARG A 81 -17.84 -12.22 15.21
CA ARG A 81 -18.42 -13.50 14.80
C ARG A 81 -17.77 -14.70 15.50
N ILE A 82 -16.44 -14.69 15.64
CA ILE A 82 -15.70 -15.77 16.32
C ILE A 82 -16.04 -15.81 17.81
N VAL A 83 -16.15 -14.65 18.45
CA VAL A 83 -16.57 -14.56 19.85
C VAL A 83 -18.02 -15.01 20.01
N ALA A 84 -18.93 -14.55 19.13
CA ALA A 84 -20.33 -14.95 19.16
C ALA A 84 -20.53 -16.45 18.92
N PHE A 85 -19.65 -17.10 18.14
CA PHE A 85 -19.70 -18.56 17.95
C PHE A 85 -19.45 -19.34 19.24
N LYS A 86 -18.71 -18.79 20.21
CA LYS A 86 -18.51 -19.42 21.54
C LYS A 86 -19.61 -19.07 22.55
N ALA A 87 -20.52 -18.16 22.21
CA ALA A 87 -21.63 -17.80 23.07
C ALA A 87 -22.75 -18.87 23.02
N MET A 88 -23.80 -18.69 23.82
CA MET A 88 -24.94 -19.60 23.88
C MET A 88 -25.56 -19.76 22.48
N ALA A 89 -25.68 -21.00 22.02
CA ALA A 89 -26.32 -21.31 20.75
C ALA A 89 -27.81 -20.95 20.80
N ALA A 90 -28.38 -20.52 19.67
CA ALA A 90 -29.78 -20.09 19.58
C ALA A 90 -30.79 -21.15 20.08
N ASP A 91 -30.49 -22.43 19.84
CA ASP A 91 -31.27 -23.56 20.35
C ASP A 91 -31.29 -23.62 21.89
N GLN A 92 -30.15 -23.39 22.52
CA GLN A 92 -30.04 -23.34 23.98
C GLN A 92 -30.68 -22.06 24.56
N VAL A 93 -30.65 -20.94 23.82
CA VAL A 93 -31.38 -19.73 24.21
C VAL A 93 -32.89 -19.97 24.18
N ALA A 94 -33.40 -20.73 23.20
CA ALA A 94 -34.82 -21.07 23.12
C ALA A 94 -35.27 -21.99 24.28
N LEU A 95 -34.41 -22.91 24.70
CA LEU A 95 -34.66 -23.78 25.86
C LEU A 95 -34.48 -23.06 27.21
N ALA A 96 -33.75 -21.95 27.25
CA ALA A 96 -33.49 -21.21 28.49
C ALA A 96 -34.74 -20.53 29.07
N SER A 97 -35.76 -20.28 28.25
CA SER A 97 -37.03 -19.67 28.67
C SER A 97 -38.17 -20.64 28.47
N ILE A 98 -38.58 -21.31 29.55
CA ILE A 98 -39.79 -22.12 29.57
C ILE A 98 -40.94 -21.34 30.22
N GLU A 99 -42.08 -21.28 29.55
CA GLU A 99 -43.33 -20.74 30.12
C GLU A 99 -44.21 -21.91 30.57
N VAL A 100 -44.56 -21.93 31.85
CA VAL A 100 -45.42 -22.98 32.44
C VAL A 100 -46.81 -22.39 32.70
N LYS A 101 -47.86 -23.04 32.21
CA LYS A 101 -49.24 -22.67 32.50
C LYS A 101 -49.65 -23.18 33.88
N MET A 102 -49.92 -22.26 34.81
CA MET A 102 -50.21 -22.58 36.22
C MET A 102 -51.61 -23.20 36.44
N GLU A 103 -52.50 -23.14 35.44
CA GLU A 103 -53.85 -23.71 35.51
C GLU A 103 -53.87 -25.24 35.40
N GLU A 104 -52.80 -25.83 34.85
CA GLU A 104 -52.69 -27.28 34.59
C GLU A 104 -52.10 -28.07 35.77
N ILE A 105 -51.53 -27.39 36.77
CA ILE A 105 -50.86 -28.03 37.91
C ILE A 105 -51.78 -27.97 39.15
N PRO A 106 -52.45 -29.08 39.53
CA PRO A 106 -53.23 -29.12 40.77
C PRO A 106 -52.30 -29.08 42.00
N GLU A 107 -52.75 -28.40 43.06
CA GLU A 107 -51.96 -28.22 44.28
C GLU A 107 -51.56 -29.56 44.90
N GLY A 108 -50.26 -29.69 45.21
CA GLY A 108 -49.69 -30.89 45.85
C GLY A 108 -49.16 -31.96 44.89
N GLN A 109 -49.21 -31.77 43.58
CA GLN A 109 -48.59 -32.68 42.59
C GLN A 109 -47.38 -32.06 41.89
N VAL A 110 -46.37 -32.90 41.64
CA VAL A 110 -45.21 -32.55 40.80
C VAL A 110 -45.51 -33.02 39.38
N ASN A 111 -45.57 -32.09 38.43
CA ASN A 111 -45.72 -32.45 37.02
C ASN A 111 -44.33 -32.82 36.47
N VAL A 112 -44.16 -34.07 36.02
CA VAL A 112 -42.86 -34.64 35.59
C VAL A 112 -42.73 -34.73 34.06
N ASN A 113 -43.79 -34.38 33.32
CA ASN A 113 -43.78 -34.34 31.86
C ASN A 113 -43.45 -32.92 31.37
N THR A 114 -42.16 -32.61 31.32
CA THR A 114 -41.58 -31.50 30.54
C THR A 114 -40.38 -32.03 29.78
#